data_AF-A0A357IS60-F1
#
_entry.id   AF-A0A357IS60-F1
#
_cell.length_a   1.000
_cell.length_b   1.000
_cell.length_c   1.000
_cell.angle_alpha   90.00
_cell.angle_beta   90.00
_cell.angle_gamma   90.00
#
_symmetry.space_group_name_H-M   'P 1'
#
loop_
_entity.id
_entity.type
_entity.pdbx_description
1 polymer ?
#
loop_
_entity_poly.entity_id
_entity_poly.type
_entity_poly.pdbx_seq_one_letter_code
_entity_poly.pdbx_strand_id
1 'polypeptide(L)'
;MSKNKILAVSFLSLACVFFFGYYAYAEIRTSFTFFRSSDWIAILYFVLDAIMYLILLVANIRNDDFAYTGIALFVSMETFSYLQKLFYGQMSFVNVLYSGSPLLIILGTFYILFLAAEAGVGIALYVLVVRYQRGFPYFKPIRILGILFACSIALASLSYFGLFLGSGIDAGAIFSLLATPMAEVFASVGIVFTLERLRRI
;
A
#
# COMPACT_ATOMS: atom_id res chain seq x y z
N MET A 1 16.64 16.72 10.60
CA MET A 1 16.93 15.42 9.95
C MET A 1 16.60 14.21 10.84
N SER A 2 17.04 14.14 12.09
CA SER A 2 16.80 12.97 12.97
C SER A 2 15.32 12.66 13.25
N LYS A 3 14.47 13.69 13.45
CA LYS A 3 13.03 13.51 13.69
C LYS A 3 12.31 12.79 12.52
N ASN A 4 12.58 13.19 11.28
CA ASN A 4 11.97 12.56 10.10
C ASN A 4 12.46 11.12 9.92
N LYS A 5 13.72 10.82 10.27
CA LYS A 5 14.25 9.45 10.28
C LYS A 5 13.51 8.57 11.29
N ILE A 6 13.31 9.05 12.52
CA ILE A 6 12.59 8.32 13.56
C ILE A 6 11.14 8.07 13.09
N LEU A 7 10.45 9.10 12.59
CA LEU A 7 9.08 8.94 12.10
C LEU A 7 8.99 7.95 10.93
N ALA A 8 9.88 8.06 9.94
CA ALA A 8 9.92 7.13 8.82
C ALA A 8 10.10 5.68 9.29
N VAL A 9 11.07 5.41 10.17
CA VAL A 9 11.34 4.07 10.69
C VAL A 9 10.16 3.57 11.53
N SER A 10 9.55 4.40 12.38
CA SER A 10 8.39 4.01 13.19
C SER A 10 7.19 3.62 12.33
N PHE A 11 6.85 4.42 11.32
CA PHE A 11 5.74 4.12 10.42
C PHE A 11 6.02 2.88 9.56
N LEU A 12 7.24 2.71 9.05
CA LEU A 12 7.63 1.50 8.31
C LEU A 12 7.65 0.25 9.19
N SER A 13 8.01 0.39 10.47
CA SER A 13 7.95 -0.72 11.43
C SER A 13 6.51 -1.12 11.71
N LEU A 14 5.61 -0.15 11.90
CA LEU A 14 4.17 -0.41 12.02
C LEU A 14 3.63 -1.11 10.77
N ALA A 15 4.01 -0.64 9.58
CA ALA A 15 3.64 -1.28 8.32
C ALA A 15 4.04 -2.76 8.29
N CYS A 16 5.28 -3.08 8.69
CA CYS A 16 5.75 -4.46 8.80
C CYS A 16 4.93 -5.27 9.82
N VAL A 17 4.61 -4.71 10.99
CA VAL A 17 3.82 -5.40 12.02
C VAL A 17 2.43 -5.74 11.49
N PHE A 18 1.75 -4.82 10.82
CA PHE A 18 0.44 -5.06 10.23
C PHE A 18 0.50 -6.08 9.08
N PHE A 19 1.50 -5.97 8.20
CA PHE A 19 1.72 -6.90 7.11
C PHE A 19 1.98 -8.34 7.62
N PHE A 20 2.98 -8.53 8.47
CA PHE A 20 3.28 -9.87 9.00
C PHE A 20 2.17 -10.39 9.92
N GLY A 21 1.50 -9.49 10.66
CA GLY A 21 0.34 -9.84 11.47
C GLY A 21 -0.82 -10.39 10.64
N TYR A 22 -1.09 -9.81 9.47
CA TYR A 22 -2.09 -10.33 8.53
C TYR A 22 -1.76 -11.76 8.09
N TYR A 23 -0.53 -12.01 7.64
CA TYR A 23 -0.15 -13.34 7.15
C TYR A 23 -0.07 -14.38 8.28
N ALA A 24 0.36 -13.99 9.48
CA ALA A 24 0.30 -14.86 10.65
C ALA A 24 -1.15 -15.24 11.00
N TYR A 25 -2.07 -14.29 10.92
CA TYR A 25 -3.49 -14.55 11.12
C TYR A 25 -4.08 -15.46 10.02
N ALA A 26 -3.72 -15.23 8.75
CA ALA A 26 -4.15 -16.08 7.63
C ALA A 26 -3.65 -17.52 7.78
N GLU A 27 -2.41 -17.73 8.23
CA GLU A 27 -1.87 -19.05 8.57
C GLU A 27 -2.64 -19.74 9.68
N ILE A 28 -2.95 -19.03 10.77
CA ILE A 28 -3.75 -19.58 11.88
C ILE A 28 -5.16 -19.97 11.39
N ARG A 29 -5.80 -19.11 10.57
CA ARG A 29 -7.13 -19.38 10.00
C ARG A 29 -7.15 -20.57 9.06
N THR A 30 -6.06 -20.79 8.33
CA THR A 30 -5.92 -21.93 7.40
C THR A 30 -5.35 -23.17 8.08
N SER A 31 -5.26 -23.21 9.42
CA SER A 31 -4.66 -24.34 10.16
C SER A 31 -3.25 -24.71 9.68
N PHE A 32 -2.44 -23.69 9.39
CA PHE A 32 -1.06 -23.80 8.92
C PHE A 32 -0.90 -24.46 7.54
N THR A 33 -1.84 -24.21 6.64
CA THR A 33 -1.82 -24.78 5.28
C THR A 33 -1.54 -23.78 4.18
N PHE A 34 -1.56 -22.46 4.42
CA PHE A 34 -1.36 -21.46 3.36
C PHE A 34 0.03 -21.57 2.71
N PHE A 35 1.11 -21.64 3.49
CA PHE A 35 2.47 -21.89 2.98
C PHE A 35 2.71 -23.32 2.50
N ARG A 36 1.78 -24.24 2.76
CA ARG A 36 1.79 -25.62 2.26
C ARG A 36 0.87 -25.80 1.05
N SER A 37 0.16 -24.75 0.65
CA SER A 37 -0.79 -24.81 -0.47
C SER A 37 -0.03 -24.96 -1.78
N SER A 38 -0.67 -25.57 -2.78
CA SER A 38 -0.15 -25.63 -4.15
C SER A 38 -0.24 -24.30 -4.90
N ASP A 39 -0.76 -23.25 -4.25
CA ASP A 39 -0.88 -21.91 -4.83
C ASP A 39 0.46 -21.15 -4.70
N TRP A 40 1.42 -21.58 -5.52
CA TRP A 40 2.75 -20.99 -5.59
C TRP A 40 2.72 -19.50 -5.98
N ILE A 41 1.66 -19.05 -6.65
CA ILE A 41 1.50 -17.66 -7.05
C ILE A 41 1.21 -16.80 -5.81
N ALA A 42 0.30 -17.22 -4.94
CA ALA A 42 0.02 -16.52 -3.68
C ALA A 42 1.26 -16.44 -2.76
N ILE A 43 2.03 -17.52 -2.68
CA ILE A 43 3.29 -17.55 -1.91
C ILE A 43 4.32 -16.59 -2.50
N LEU A 44 4.45 -16.55 -3.84
CA LEU A 44 5.35 -15.62 -4.51
C LEU A 44 4.99 -14.16 -4.21
N TYR A 45 3.71 -13.80 -4.30
CA TYR A 45 3.25 -12.45 -3.96
C TYR A 45 3.56 -12.09 -2.50
N PHE A 46 3.33 -13.01 -1.55
CA PHE A 46 3.73 -12.80 -0.15
C PHE A 46 5.23 -12.51 -0.02
N VAL A 47 6.08 -13.31 -0.65
CA VAL A 47 7.54 -13.15 -0.55
C VAL A 47 7.98 -11.81 -1.14
N LEU A 48 7.43 -11.43 -2.29
CA LEU A 48 7.74 -10.16 -2.96
C LEU A 48 7.34 -8.96 -2.08
N ASP A 49 6.13 -8.98 -1.52
CA ASP A 49 5.67 -7.92 -0.62
C ASP A 49 6.52 -7.87 0.66
N ALA A 50 6.83 -9.03 1.26
CA ALA A 50 7.66 -9.11 2.45
C ALA A 50 9.05 -8.50 2.21
N ILE A 51 9.68 -8.82 1.07
CA ILE A 51 10.97 -8.25 0.68
C ILE A 51 10.85 -6.73 0.51
N MET A 52 9.79 -6.24 -0.13
CA MET A 52 9.54 -4.82 -0.33
C MET A 52 9.45 -4.05 1.00
N TYR A 53 8.60 -4.49 1.93
CA TYR A 53 8.44 -3.86 3.25
C TYR A 53 9.76 -3.88 4.04
N LEU A 54 10.49 -4.99 4.00
CA LEU A 54 11.78 -5.14 4.67
C LEU A 54 12.87 -4.24 4.06
N ILE A 55 12.96 -4.15 2.73
CA ILE A 55 13.93 -3.26 2.05
C ILE A 55 13.65 -1.82 2.44
N LEU A 56 12.39 -1.38 2.40
CA LEU A 56 12.00 -0.03 2.81
C LEU A 56 12.45 0.30 4.23
N LEU A 57 12.21 -0.62 5.18
CA LEU A 57 12.58 -0.46 6.58
C LEU A 57 14.10 -0.45 6.77
N VAL A 58 14.80 -1.47 6.27
CA VAL A 58 16.24 -1.65 6.45
C VAL A 58 17.02 -0.53 5.77
N ALA A 59 16.61 -0.11 4.57
CA ALA A 59 17.23 1.01 3.88
C ALA A 59 17.07 2.31 4.69
N ASN A 60 15.89 2.57 5.25
CA ASN A 60 15.68 3.73 6.11
C ASN A 60 16.51 3.71 7.41
N ILE A 61 16.80 2.53 7.96
CA ILE A 61 17.68 2.39 9.12
C ILE A 61 19.13 2.65 8.73
N ARG A 62 19.64 1.95 7.71
CA ARG A 62 21.08 1.79 7.45
C ARG A 62 21.64 2.62 6.30
N ASN A 63 20.91 2.85 5.22
CA ASN A 63 21.49 3.42 4.01
C ASN A 63 20.51 4.29 3.19
N ASP A 64 20.83 5.57 3.13
CA ASP A 64 20.00 6.63 2.55
C ASP A 64 19.94 6.54 1.02
N ASP A 65 20.99 6.03 0.38
CA ASP A 65 21.02 5.83 -1.06
C ASP A 65 20.08 4.70 -1.50
N PHE A 66 19.95 3.65 -0.67
CA PHE A 66 19.02 2.55 -0.93
C PHE A 66 17.57 2.89 -0.56
N ALA A 67 17.35 3.92 0.26
CA ALA A 67 15.99 4.30 0.68
C ALA A 67 15.14 4.80 -0.49
N TYR A 68 15.74 5.52 -1.46
CA TYR A 68 15.04 5.88 -2.70
C TYR A 68 14.70 4.68 -3.57
N THR A 69 15.57 3.67 -3.63
CA THR A 69 15.31 2.43 -4.35
C THR A 69 14.18 1.65 -3.72
N GLY A 70 14.12 1.60 -2.38
CA GLY A 70 12.98 1.03 -1.64
C GLY A 70 11.67 1.75 -1.94
N ILE A 71 11.68 3.10 -1.99
CA ILE A 71 10.50 3.89 -2.38
C ILE A 71 10.05 3.54 -3.79
N ALA A 72 10.98 3.52 -4.75
CA ALA A 72 10.65 3.22 -6.14
C ALA A 72 10.06 1.82 -6.29
N LEU A 73 10.64 0.83 -5.61
CA LEU A 73 10.16 -0.55 -5.60
C LEU A 73 8.74 -0.63 -5.01
N PHE A 74 8.51 -0.02 -3.85
CA PHE A 74 7.18 0.03 -3.22
C PHE A 74 6.13 0.67 -4.12
N VAL A 75 6.41 1.89 -4.61
CA VAL A 75 5.47 2.61 -5.45
C VAL A 75 5.16 1.81 -6.72
N SER A 76 6.17 1.17 -7.33
CA SER A 76 5.96 0.37 -8.55
C SER A 76 5.11 -0.88 -8.32
N MET A 77 5.35 -1.60 -7.23
CA MET A 77 4.61 -2.82 -6.89
C MET A 77 3.17 -2.53 -6.51
N GLU A 78 2.96 -1.53 -5.65
CA GLU A 78 1.63 -1.05 -5.27
C GLU A 78 0.84 -0.57 -6.49
N THR A 79 1.46 0.27 -7.33
CA THR A 79 0.84 0.75 -8.58
C THR A 79 0.41 -0.41 -9.47
N PHE A 80 1.26 -1.42 -9.65
CA PHE A 80 0.93 -2.59 -10.47
C PHE A 80 -0.20 -3.42 -9.84
N SER A 81 -0.18 -3.60 -8.52
CA SER A 81 -1.25 -4.25 -7.76
C SER A 81 -2.58 -3.53 -7.94
N TYR A 82 -2.61 -2.20 -7.87
CA TYR A 82 -3.85 -1.42 -8.09
C TYR A 82 -4.33 -1.49 -9.54
N LEU A 83 -3.43 -1.44 -10.52
CA LEU A 83 -3.80 -1.67 -11.92
C LEU A 83 -4.40 -3.07 -12.11
N GLN A 84 -3.81 -4.09 -11.50
CA GLN A 84 -4.35 -5.45 -11.55
C GLN A 84 -5.74 -5.53 -10.89
N LYS A 85 -5.93 -4.87 -9.73
CA LYS A 85 -7.24 -4.78 -9.05
C LYS A 85 -8.29 -4.08 -9.93
N LEU A 86 -7.90 -3.04 -10.69
CA LEU A 86 -8.79 -2.32 -11.61
C LEU A 86 -9.21 -3.15 -12.84
N PHE A 87 -8.27 -3.85 -13.48
CA PHE A 87 -8.52 -4.56 -14.75
C PHE A 87 -8.94 -6.02 -14.58
N TYR A 88 -8.43 -6.70 -13.55
CA TYR A 88 -8.60 -8.14 -13.33
C TYR A 88 -9.29 -8.49 -12.02
N GLY A 89 -9.68 -7.49 -11.21
CA GLY A 89 -10.56 -7.67 -10.06
C GLY A 89 -11.98 -7.99 -10.50
N GLN A 90 -12.17 -9.17 -11.11
CA GLN A 90 -13.34 -9.56 -11.92
C GLN A 90 -14.71 -9.55 -11.21
N MET A 91 -14.83 -9.17 -9.94
CA MET A 91 -16.07 -9.34 -9.17
C MET A 91 -16.51 -8.19 -8.24
N SER A 92 -15.84 -7.04 -8.15
CA SER A 92 -16.28 -6.01 -7.17
C SER A 92 -17.16 -4.93 -7.79
N PHE A 93 -16.77 -4.26 -8.87
CA PHE A 93 -17.52 -3.09 -9.35
C PHE A 93 -18.90 -3.43 -9.91
N VAL A 94 -18.92 -4.38 -10.84
CA VAL A 94 -20.12 -4.83 -11.53
C VAL A 94 -21.13 -5.34 -10.50
N ASN A 95 -20.69 -6.19 -9.56
CA ASN A 95 -21.53 -6.69 -8.48
C ASN A 95 -21.98 -5.60 -7.50
N VAL A 96 -21.15 -4.59 -7.22
CA VAL A 96 -21.53 -3.43 -6.40
C VAL A 96 -22.55 -2.54 -7.11
N LEU A 97 -22.45 -2.37 -8.43
CA LEU A 97 -23.46 -1.68 -9.25
C LEU A 97 -24.80 -2.42 -9.28
N TYR A 98 -24.77 -3.76 -9.35
CA TYR A 98 -25.96 -4.60 -9.31
C TYR A 98 -26.52 -4.85 -7.90
N SER A 99 -25.89 -4.31 -6.85
CA SER A 99 -26.31 -4.53 -5.45
C SER A 99 -27.67 -3.91 -5.09
N GLY A 100 -28.18 -2.97 -5.91
CA GLY A 100 -29.44 -2.26 -5.67
C GLY A 100 -29.42 -1.27 -4.50
N SER A 101 -28.34 -1.21 -3.72
CA SER A 101 -28.16 -0.26 -2.61
C SER A 101 -27.42 0.99 -3.08
N PRO A 102 -28.05 2.19 -3.04
CA PRO A 102 -27.40 3.44 -3.44
C PRO A 102 -26.10 3.71 -2.69
N LEU A 103 -26.03 3.34 -1.41
CA LEU A 103 -24.85 3.53 -0.57
C LEU A 103 -23.67 2.66 -1.03
N LEU A 104 -23.92 1.39 -1.35
CA LEU A 104 -22.87 0.49 -1.86
C LEU A 104 -22.37 0.96 -3.22
N ILE A 105 -23.27 1.40 -4.11
CA ILE A 105 -22.93 1.97 -5.43
C ILE A 105 -21.99 3.18 -5.28
N ILE A 106 -22.32 4.11 -4.38
CA ILE A 106 -21.50 5.30 -4.11
C ILE A 106 -20.12 4.90 -3.57
N LEU A 107 -20.06 4.05 -2.54
CA LEU A 107 -18.80 3.60 -1.94
C LEU A 107 -17.92 2.82 -2.92
N GLY A 108 -18.52 1.98 -3.77
CA GLY A 108 -17.80 1.23 -4.80
C GLY A 108 -17.23 2.12 -5.89
N THR A 109 -17.99 3.14 -6.29
CA THR A 109 -17.51 4.15 -7.25
C THR A 109 -16.33 4.92 -6.66
N PHE A 110 -16.42 5.38 -5.40
CA PHE A 110 -15.31 6.06 -4.73
C PHE A 110 -14.07 5.17 -4.61
N TYR A 111 -14.24 3.90 -4.22
CA TYR A 111 -13.14 2.95 -4.11
C TYR A 111 -12.35 2.85 -5.42
N ILE A 112 -13.04 2.73 -6.56
CA ILE A 112 -12.39 2.63 -7.87
C ILE A 112 -11.73 3.93 -8.29
N LEU A 113 -12.38 5.07 -8.04
CA LEU A 113 -11.78 6.37 -8.32
C LEU A 113 -10.48 6.56 -7.53
N PHE A 114 -10.44 6.11 -6.27
CA PHE A 114 -9.22 6.18 -5.47
C PHE A 114 -8.15 5.18 -5.94
N LEU A 115 -8.52 3.95 -6.30
CA LEU A 115 -7.59 2.99 -6.94
C LEU A 115 -6.99 3.54 -8.24
N ALA A 116 -7.80 4.20 -9.07
CA ALA A 116 -7.34 4.83 -10.30
C ALA A 116 -6.41 6.03 -10.00
N ALA A 117 -6.74 6.82 -8.98
CA ALA A 117 -5.90 7.91 -8.52
C ALA A 117 -4.55 7.39 -7.98
N GLU A 118 -4.54 6.30 -7.22
CA GLU A 118 -3.32 5.63 -6.74
C GLU A 118 -2.43 5.18 -7.88
N ALA A 119 -3.00 4.51 -8.88
CA ALA A 119 -2.25 4.07 -10.04
C ALA A 119 -1.64 5.26 -10.81
N GLY A 120 -2.44 6.30 -11.05
CA GLY A 120 -1.99 7.50 -11.77
C GLY A 120 -0.90 8.28 -11.02
N VAL A 121 -1.13 8.56 -9.73
CA VAL A 121 -0.17 9.26 -8.86
C VAL A 121 1.08 8.42 -8.63
N GLY A 122 0.93 7.10 -8.49
CA GLY A 122 2.02 6.15 -8.31
C GLY A 122 2.96 6.11 -9.51
N ILE A 123 2.43 6.04 -10.74
CA ILE A 123 3.25 6.14 -11.97
C ILE A 123 4.02 7.47 -11.99
N ALA A 124 3.34 8.59 -11.74
CA ALA A 124 3.98 9.91 -11.75
C ALA A 124 5.07 10.04 -10.67
N LEU A 125 4.80 9.52 -9.47
CA LEU A 125 5.73 9.51 -8.34
C LEU A 125 6.96 8.65 -8.67
N TYR A 126 6.77 7.44 -9.19
CA TYR A 126 7.86 6.55 -9.60
C TYR A 126 8.79 7.23 -10.61
N VAL A 127 8.22 7.79 -11.70
CA VAL A 127 8.99 8.48 -12.73
C VAL A 127 9.81 9.63 -12.14
N LEU A 128 9.22 10.43 -11.26
CA LEU A 128 9.91 11.56 -10.66
C LEU A 128 10.96 11.15 -9.64
N VAL A 129 10.72 10.11 -8.82
CA VAL A 129 11.72 9.56 -7.89
C VAL A 129 12.95 9.05 -8.64
N VAL A 130 12.76 8.30 -9.74
CA VAL A 130 13.86 7.82 -10.59
C VAL A 130 14.62 8.99 -11.22
N ARG A 131 13.93 10.03 -11.70
CA ARG A 131 14.58 11.25 -12.21
C ARG A 131 15.36 11.97 -11.10
N TYR A 132 14.83 12.05 -9.90
CA TYR A 132 15.51 12.70 -8.77
C TYR A 132 16.78 11.95 -8.35
N GLN A 133 16.75 10.60 -8.33
CA GLN A 133 17.95 9.79 -8.11
C GLN A 133 19.06 10.11 -9.13
N ARG A 134 18.69 10.35 -10.40
CA ARG A 134 19.60 10.74 -11.49
C ARG A 134 20.09 12.20 -11.41
N GLY A 135 19.69 12.97 -10.40
CA GLY A 135 20.21 14.32 -10.13
C GLY A 135 19.31 15.48 -10.55
N PHE A 136 18.09 15.21 -11.03
CA PHE A 136 17.16 16.29 -11.39
C PHE A 136 16.47 16.90 -10.16
N PRO A 137 16.39 18.24 -10.02
CA PRO A 137 15.91 18.91 -8.81
C PRO A 137 14.38 18.99 -8.67
N TYR A 138 13.68 17.87 -8.86
CA TYR A 138 12.20 17.78 -8.80
C TYR A 138 11.64 17.47 -7.41
N PHE A 139 12.27 17.94 -6.33
CA PHE A 139 11.88 17.54 -4.96
C PHE A 139 10.45 17.99 -4.57
N LYS A 140 10.08 19.24 -4.88
CA LYS A 140 8.75 19.78 -4.56
C LYS A 140 7.60 18.95 -5.16
N PRO A 141 7.58 18.62 -6.47
CA PRO A 141 6.53 17.79 -7.03
C PRO A 141 6.54 16.36 -6.50
N ILE A 142 7.71 15.77 -6.21
CA ILE A 142 7.80 14.44 -5.57
C ILE A 142 7.08 14.42 -4.22
N ARG A 143 7.31 15.45 -3.39
CA ARG A 143 6.66 15.55 -2.08
C ARG A 143 5.14 15.61 -2.19
N ILE A 144 4.64 16.46 -3.09
CA ILE A 144 3.19 16.60 -3.30
C ILE A 144 2.59 15.27 -3.73
N LEU A 145 3.22 14.58 -4.69
CA LEU A 145 2.77 13.28 -5.16
C LEU A 145 2.84 12.20 -4.07
N GLY A 146 3.88 12.19 -3.23
CA GLY A 146 3.98 11.26 -2.10
C GLY A 146 2.84 11.44 -1.10
N ILE A 147 2.45 12.69 -0.81
CA ILE A 147 1.31 12.99 0.06
C ILE A 147 0.00 12.56 -0.61
N LEU A 148 -0.19 12.90 -1.89
CA LEU A 148 -1.39 12.51 -2.63
C LEU A 148 -1.54 10.99 -2.71
N PHE A 149 -0.44 10.26 -2.89
CA PHE A 149 -0.41 8.81 -2.92
C PHE A 149 -0.81 8.20 -1.58
N ALA A 150 -0.27 8.71 -0.47
CA ALA A 150 -0.67 8.26 0.87
C ALA A 150 -2.14 8.55 1.18
N CYS A 151 -2.62 9.74 0.78
CA CYS A 151 -4.02 10.12 0.94
C CYS A 151 -4.96 9.25 0.11
N SER A 152 -4.58 8.91 -1.13
CA SER A 152 -5.41 8.05 -1.98
C SER A 152 -5.54 6.65 -1.39
N ILE A 153 -4.42 6.03 -0.95
CA ILE A 153 -4.42 4.73 -0.26
C ILE A 153 -5.33 4.74 0.96
N ALA A 154 -5.23 5.77 1.81
CA ALA A 154 -6.08 5.89 2.99
C ALA A 154 -7.57 6.00 2.63
N LEU A 155 -7.91 6.77 1.60
CA LEU A 155 -9.29 6.93 1.15
C LEU A 155 -9.85 5.67 0.49
N ALA A 156 -9.07 4.98 -0.36
CA ALA A 156 -9.47 3.69 -0.91
C ALA A 156 -9.69 2.65 0.20
N SER A 157 -8.80 2.59 1.18
CA SER A 157 -8.93 1.71 2.35
C SER A 157 -10.21 1.96 3.13
N LEU A 158 -10.57 3.23 3.34
CA LEU A 158 -11.82 3.60 4.03
C LEU A 158 -13.06 3.27 3.20
N SER A 159 -13.05 3.53 1.90
CA SER A 159 -14.15 3.16 0.99
C SER A 159 -14.33 1.65 0.93
N TYR A 160 -13.23 0.89 0.88
CA TYR A 160 -13.25 -0.57 0.94
C TYR A 160 -13.86 -1.05 2.25
N PHE A 161 -13.40 -0.55 3.40
CA PHE A 161 -13.97 -0.89 4.69
C PHE A 161 -15.47 -0.59 4.79
N GLY A 162 -15.91 0.56 4.25
CA GLY A 162 -17.33 0.93 4.20
C GLY A 162 -18.20 -0.04 3.38
N LEU A 163 -17.67 -0.59 2.28
CA LEU A 163 -18.36 -1.63 1.50
C LEU A 163 -18.58 -2.91 2.31
N PHE A 164 -17.62 -3.26 3.16
CA PHE A 164 -17.66 -4.47 3.97
C PHE A 164 -18.53 -4.33 5.23
N LEU A 165 -18.58 -3.17 5.88
CA LEU A 165 -19.51 -2.97 7.01
C LEU A 165 -20.99 -3.15 6.63
N GLY A 166 -21.33 -2.90 5.36
CA GLY A 166 -22.68 -3.12 4.83
C GLY A 166 -23.10 -4.59 4.68
N SER A 167 -22.18 -5.56 4.81
CA SER A 167 -22.44 -6.99 4.55
C SER A 167 -22.51 -7.89 5.79
N GLY A 168 -22.40 -7.35 7.01
CA GLY A 168 -22.61 -8.07 8.27
C GLY A 168 -21.50 -9.06 8.63
N ILE A 169 -20.39 -8.57 9.20
CA ILE A 169 -19.11 -9.29 9.25
C ILE A 169 -18.65 -9.66 10.67
N ASP A 170 -18.07 -10.87 10.80
CA ASP A 170 -17.37 -11.36 12.00
C ASP A 170 -16.09 -10.58 12.35
N ALA A 171 -15.80 -10.45 13.65
CA ALA A 171 -14.60 -9.74 14.15
C ALA A 171 -13.26 -10.21 13.54
N GLY A 172 -13.16 -11.51 13.23
CA GLY A 172 -11.97 -12.06 12.57
C GLY A 172 -11.80 -11.64 11.11
N ALA A 173 -12.89 -11.35 10.41
CA ALA A 173 -12.84 -10.84 9.04
C ALA A 173 -12.53 -9.33 9.03
N ILE A 174 -12.90 -8.59 10.08
CA ILE A 174 -12.52 -7.17 10.26
C ILE A 174 -10.99 -7.00 10.33
N PHE A 175 -10.29 -7.86 11.07
CA PHE A 175 -8.82 -7.80 11.13
C PHE A 175 -8.18 -8.03 9.76
N SER A 176 -8.61 -9.07 9.03
CA SER A 176 -8.09 -9.33 7.68
C SER A 176 -8.39 -8.20 6.68
N LEU A 177 -9.53 -7.52 6.85
CA LEU A 177 -9.94 -6.42 5.98
C LEU A 177 -9.17 -5.12 6.25
N LEU A 178 -8.64 -4.96 7.46
CA LEU A 178 -7.92 -3.74 7.87
C LEU A 178 -6.41 -3.91 7.89
N ALA A 179 -5.89 -5.13 8.09
CA ALA A 179 -4.46 -5.30 8.32
C ALA A 179 -3.61 -4.99 7.08
N THR A 180 -4.01 -5.48 5.89
CA THR A 180 -3.27 -5.16 4.66
C THR A 180 -3.40 -3.70 4.24
N PRO A 181 -4.60 -3.06 4.23
CA PRO A 181 -4.68 -1.66 3.82
C PRO A 181 -4.02 -0.72 4.83
N MET A 182 -4.07 -1.02 6.13
CA MET A 182 -3.34 -0.24 7.14
C MET A 182 -1.82 -0.38 6.98
N ALA A 183 -1.30 -1.55 6.57
CA ALA A 183 0.12 -1.70 6.27
C ALA A 183 0.55 -0.79 5.10
N GLU A 184 -0.24 -0.73 4.05
CA GLU A 184 -0.03 0.14 2.87
C GLU A 184 -0.07 1.63 3.27
N VAL A 185 -1.04 2.03 4.11
CA VAL A 185 -1.15 3.40 4.66
C VAL A 185 0.08 3.75 5.49
N PHE A 186 0.49 2.90 6.43
CA PHE A 186 1.67 3.19 7.26
C PHE A 186 2.95 3.24 6.42
N ALA A 187 3.10 2.38 5.42
CA ALA A 187 4.25 2.44 4.53
C ALA A 187 4.27 3.72 3.70
N SER A 188 3.14 4.12 3.12
CA SER A 188 3.05 5.36 2.33
C SER A 188 3.34 6.62 3.17
N VAL A 189 2.85 6.68 4.42
CA VAL A 189 3.20 7.75 5.37
C VAL A 189 4.71 7.71 5.70
N GLY A 190 5.26 6.52 5.94
CA GLY A 190 6.70 6.33 6.14
C GLY A 190 7.54 6.84 4.98
N ILE A 191 7.08 6.64 3.73
CA ILE A 191 7.71 7.16 2.51
C ILE A 191 7.71 8.69 2.48
N VAL A 192 6.62 9.36 2.87
CA VAL A 192 6.57 10.83 2.93
C VAL A 192 7.65 11.37 3.87
N PHE A 193 7.80 10.78 5.05
CA PHE A 193 8.87 11.17 5.99
C PHE A 193 10.27 10.82 5.48
N THR A 194 10.40 9.70 4.77
CA THR A 194 11.64 9.29 4.10
C THR A 194 12.06 10.33 3.06
N LEU A 195 11.14 10.75 2.18
CA LEU A 195 11.39 11.77 1.17
C LEU A 195 11.81 13.10 1.81
N GLU A 196 11.09 13.55 2.84
CA GLU A 196 11.43 14.81 3.53
C GLU A 196 12.80 14.76 4.23
N ARG A 197 13.22 13.58 4.70
CA ARG A 197 14.56 13.38 5.26
C ARG A 197 15.65 13.44 4.18
N LEU A 198 15.43 12.80 3.04
CA LEU A 198 16.44 12.60 2.00
C LEU A 198 16.64 13.81 1.06
N ARG A 199 15.91 14.90 1.30
CA ARG A 199 16.03 16.15 0.54
C ARG A 199 17.50 16.56 0.40
N ARG A 200 18.01 16.53 -0.84
CA ARG A 200 19.29 17.15 -1.22
C ARG A 200 19.10 18.67 -1.11
N ILE A 201 19.89 19.30 -0.23
CA ILE A 201 19.99 20.77 -0.09
C ILE A 201 20.90 21.27 -1.20
#